data_AF-A0A0D6DUI1-F1
#
_entry.id   AF-A0A0D6DUI1-F1
#
_cell.length_a   1.000
_cell.length_b   1.000
_cell.length_c   1.000
_cell.angle_alpha   90.00
_cell.angle_beta   90.00
_cell.angle_gamma   90.00
#
_symmetry.space_group_name_H-M   'P 1'
#
loop_
_entity.id
_entity.type
_entity.pdbx_description
1 polymer ?
#
loop_
_entity_poly.entity_id
_entity_poly.type
_entity_poly.pdbx_seq_one_letter_code
_entity_poly.pdbx_strand_id
1 'polypeptide(L)'
;MFTSRKKMTLIEDGLLDQVFDYCLNPNLTERERKIGLMAKQDLEKKRYAAAVVNKFMSSLQLEAMRTGLTKDASDFYKHLSQVMNQIMPIGTNRGSAFLNSSYLD
;
A
#
# COMPACT_ATOMS: atom_id res chain seq x y z
N MET A 1 0.50 -5.48 27.32
CA MET A 1 1.11 -4.69 26.22
C MET A 1 1.73 -5.52 25.07
N PHE A 2 1.76 -6.86 25.11
CA PHE A 2 2.43 -7.69 24.08
C PHE A 2 1.56 -8.11 22.89
N THR A 3 0.25 -7.90 22.93
CA THR A 3 -0.69 -8.37 21.88
C THR A 3 -0.75 -7.45 20.66
N SER A 4 -0.63 -6.14 20.85
CA SER A 4 -0.73 -5.15 19.76
C SER A 4 0.42 -5.24 18.76
N ARG A 5 1.66 -5.41 19.26
CA ARG A 5 2.86 -5.53 18.41
C ARG A 5 2.85 -6.81 17.56
N LYS A 6 2.43 -7.94 18.14
CA LYS A 6 2.27 -9.22 17.41
C LYS A 6 1.22 -9.12 16.32
N LYS A 7 0.10 -8.44 16.59
CA LYS A 7 -0.96 -8.19 15.59
C LYS A 7 -0.44 -7.32 14.44
N MET A 8 0.37 -6.30 14.73
CA MET A 8 0.95 -5.44 13.70
C MET A 8 1.90 -6.21 12.77
N THR A 9 2.80 -7.04 13.32
CA THR A 9 3.69 -7.88 12.50
C THR A 9 2.93 -8.83 11.57
N LEU A 10 1.80 -9.40 12.02
CA LEU A 10 0.97 -10.26 11.17
C LEU A 10 0.32 -9.48 10.02
N ILE A 11 -0.06 -8.22 10.25
CA ILE A 11 -0.61 -7.36 9.20
C ILE A 11 0.50 -6.95 8.22
N GLU A 12 1.71 -6.66 8.72
CA GLU A 12 2.87 -6.31 7.90
C GLU A 12 3.31 -7.47 7.00
N ASP A 13 3.45 -8.67 7.56
CA ASP A 13 3.81 -9.89 6.81
C ASP A 13 2.71 -10.22 5.78
N GLY A 14 1.44 -10.17 6.17
CA GLY A 14 0.32 -10.40 5.26
C GLY A 14 0.20 -9.35 4.15
N LEU A 15 0.58 -8.09 4.43
CA LEU A 15 0.62 -7.03 3.43
C LEU A 15 1.75 -7.28 2.41
N LEU A 16 2.93 -7.72 2.86
CA LEU A 16 4.05 -8.01 1.95
C LEU A 16 3.68 -9.12 0.96
N ASP A 17 3.05 -10.19 1.43
CA ASP A 17 2.58 -11.30 0.58
C ASP A 17 1.53 -10.80 -0.43
N GLN A 18 0.57 -9.98 0.01
CA GLN A 18 -0.45 -9.40 -0.88
C GLN A 18 0.15 -8.49 -1.95
N VAL A 19 1.17 -7.69 -1.61
CA VAL A 19 1.87 -6.84 -2.58
C VAL A 19 2.70 -7.69 -3.55
N PHE A 20 3.27 -8.81 -3.09
CA PHE A 20 3.95 -9.76 -3.96
C PHE A 20 2.99 -10.36 -5.00
N ASP A 21 1.84 -10.85 -4.57
CA ASP A 21 0.79 -11.39 -5.45
C ASP A 21 0.28 -10.34 -6.44
N TYR A 22 0.06 -9.11 -5.97
CA TYR A 22 -0.27 -7.98 -6.83
C TYR A 22 0.78 -7.80 -7.94
N CYS A 23 2.07 -7.80 -7.60
CA CYS A 23 3.15 -7.62 -8.58
C CYS A 23 3.26 -8.77 -9.59
N LEU A 24 2.71 -9.95 -9.30
CA LEU A 24 2.68 -11.09 -10.22
C LEU A 24 1.47 -11.08 -11.15
N ASN A 25 0.47 -10.25 -10.88
CA ASN A 25 -0.75 -10.22 -11.69
C ASN A 25 -0.44 -9.80 -13.14
N PRO A 26 -0.76 -10.61 -14.16
CA PRO A 26 -0.46 -10.30 -15.56
C PRO A 26 -1.31 -9.16 -16.14
N ASN A 27 -2.46 -8.86 -15.53
CA ASN A 27 -3.41 -7.85 -16.03
C ASN A 27 -3.00 -6.41 -15.70
N LEU A 28 -1.99 -6.23 -14.84
CA LEU A 28 -1.49 -4.91 -14.48
C LEU A 28 -0.68 -4.28 -15.62
N THR A 29 -0.80 -2.97 -15.74
CA THR A 29 0.11 -2.19 -16.58
C THR A 29 1.53 -2.20 -16.02
N GLU A 30 2.51 -1.84 -16.85
CA GLU A 30 3.90 -1.72 -16.41
C GLU A 30 4.05 -0.68 -15.28
N ARG A 31 3.33 0.45 -15.35
CA ARG A 31 3.38 1.50 -14.33
C ARG A 31 2.77 1.03 -13.01
N GLU A 32 1.60 0.41 -13.04
CA GLU A 32 0.95 -0.20 -11.87
C GLU A 32 1.87 -1.22 -11.19
N ARG A 33 2.46 -2.13 -11.98
CA ARG A 33 3.42 -3.12 -11.49
C ARG A 33 4.65 -2.45 -10.87
N LYS A 34 5.18 -1.41 -11.51
CA LYS A 34 6.33 -0.65 -11.01
C LYS A 34 6.04 0.00 -9.65
N ILE A 35 4.84 0.58 -9.48
CA ILE A 35 4.38 1.12 -8.19
C ILE A 35 4.38 0.01 -7.13
N GLY A 36 3.80 -1.16 -7.45
CA GLY A 36 3.79 -2.32 -6.56
C GLY A 36 5.19 -2.80 -6.16
N LEU A 37 6.13 -2.86 -7.11
CA LEU A 37 7.51 -3.28 -6.86
C LEU A 37 8.25 -2.32 -5.91
N MET A 38 8.01 -1.00 -6.03
CA MET A 38 8.60 -0.02 -5.11
C MET A 38 8.00 -0.11 -3.71
N ALA A 39 6.67 -0.32 -3.62
CA ALA A 39 6.01 -0.58 -2.34
C ALA A 39 6.54 -1.86 -1.68
N LYS A 40 6.69 -2.94 -2.45
CA LYS A 40 7.29 -4.21 -2.01
C LYS A 40 8.67 -3.97 -1.41
N GLN A 41 9.55 -3.27 -2.14
CA GLN A 41 10.90 -3.00 -1.69
C GLN A 41 10.93 -2.20 -0.36
N ASP A 42 9.99 -1.28 -0.18
CA ASP A 42 9.87 -0.50 1.06
C ASP A 42 9.41 -1.36 2.24
N LEU A 43 8.47 -2.29 2.02
CA LEU A 43 8.02 -3.27 3.02
C LEU A 43 9.15 -4.23 3.41
N GLU A 44 9.91 -4.76 2.44
CA GLU A 44 11.07 -5.62 2.70
C GLU A 44 12.14 -4.92 3.55
N LYS A 45 12.30 -3.60 3.37
CA LYS A 45 13.19 -2.76 4.19
C LYS A 45 12.62 -2.42 5.57
N LYS A 46 11.47 -2.99 5.95
CA LYS A 46 10.75 -2.73 7.21
C LYS A 46 10.45 -1.25 7.43
N ARG A 47 10.18 -0.51 6.35
CA ARG A 47 9.66 0.86 6.47
C ARG A 47 8.29 0.83 7.12
N TYR A 48 7.92 1.94 7.74
CA TYR A 48 6.66 2.06 8.46
C TYR A 48 5.47 1.76 7.53
N ALA A 49 4.77 0.64 7.78
CA ALA A 49 3.77 0.10 6.86
C ALA A 49 2.65 1.09 6.52
N ALA A 50 2.22 1.91 7.50
CA ALA A 50 1.20 2.92 7.25
C ALA A 50 1.67 3.98 6.21
N ALA A 51 2.94 4.40 6.29
CA ALA A 51 3.50 5.32 5.29
C ALA A 51 3.60 4.66 3.91
N VAL A 52 3.97 3.37 3.86
CA VAL A 52 4.04 2.61 2.60
C VAL A 52 2.67 2.46 1.96
N VAL A 53 1.65 2.05 2.72
CA VAL A 53 0.27 1.94 2.22
C VAL A 53 -0.24 3.30 1.75
N ASN A 54 -0.01 4.38 2.51
CA ASN A 54 -0.42 5.71 2.10
C ASN A 54 0.23 6.11 0.76
N LYS A 55 1.54 5.93 0.65
CA LYS A 55 2.31 6.25 -0.55
C LYS A 55 1.87 5.42 -1.76
N PHE A 56 1.57 4.13 -1.55
CA PHE A 56 1.05 3.26 -2.59
C PHE A 56 -0.34 3.74 -3.06
N MET A 57 -1.25 4.02 -2.13
CA MET A 57 -2.57 4.57 -2.44
C MET A 57 -2.46 5.89 -3.22
N SER A 58 -1.63 6.84 -2.78
CA SER A 58 -1.42 8.11 -3.47
C SER A 58 -0.87 7.90 -4.89
N SER A 59 0.04 6.95 -5.09
CA SER A 59 0.61 6.64 -6.41
C SER A 59 -0.46 6.08 -7.36
N LEU A 60 -1.28 5.13 -6.89
CA LEU A 60 -2.39 4.58 -7.68
C LEU A 60 -3.46 5.63 -7.96
N GLN A 61 -3.74 6.54 -7.03
CA GLN A 61 -4.67 7.63 -7.23
C GLN A 61 -4.19 8.59 -8.33
N LEU A 62 -2.90 8.95 -8.35
CA LEU A 62 -2.33 9.77 -9.41
C LEU A 62 -2.37 9.05 -10.76
N GLU A 63 -2.08 7.75 -10.78
CA GLU A 63 -2.19 6.95 -12.01
C GLU A 63 -3.64 6.91 -12.52
N ALA A 64 -4.62 6.73 -11.61
CA ALA A 64 -6.04 6.79 -11.93
C ALA A 64 -6.44 8.12 -12.59
N MET A 65 -5.89 9.25 -12.10
CA MET A 65 -6.16 10.58 -12.65
C MET A 65 -5.49 10.81 -14.02
N ARG A 66 -4.40 10.10 -14.33
CA ARG A 66 -3.64 10.27 -15.57
C ARG A 66 -4.14 9.39 -16.71
N THR A 67 -4.27 8.11 -16.45
CA THR A 67 -4.54 7.08 -17.48
C THR A 67 -5.70 6.16 -17.11
N GLY A 68 -6.22 6.28 -15.89
CA GLY A 68 -7.09 5.27 -15.30
C GLY A 68 -6.30 4.11 -14.69
N LEU A 69 -7.00 3.29 -13.92
CA LEU A 69 -6.48 2.04 -13.36
C LEU A 69 -7.11 0.85 -14.06
N THR A 70 -6.35 -0.24 -14.17
CA THR A 70 -6.91 -1.56 -14.44
C THR A 70 -7.89 -1.95 -13.34
N LYS A 71 -8.82 -2.85 -13.66
CA LYS A 71 -9.78 -3.35 -12.68
C LYS A 71 -9.07 -3.92 -11.44
N ASP A 72 -8.02 -4.69 -11.67
CA ASP A 72 -7.27 -5.35 -10.59
C ASP A 72 -6.50 -4.34 -9.73
N ALA A 73 -5.92 -3.29 -10.33
CA ALA A 73 -5.31 -2.20 -9.57
C ALA A 73 -6.34 -1.38 -8.77
N SER A 74 -7.52 -1.13 -9.34
CA SER A 74 -8.62 -0.45 -8.64
C SER A 74 -9.14 -1.26 -7.45
N ASP A 75 -9.29 -2.57 -7.62
CA ASP A 75 -9.72 -3.46 -6.53
C ASP A 75 -8.65 -3.57 -5.44
N PHE A 76 -7.37 -3.64 -5.82
CA PHE A 76 -6.27 -3.59 -4.85
C PHE A 76 -6.20 -2.26 -4.11
N TYR A 77 -6.44 -1.13 -4.78
CA TYR A 77 -6.52 0.20 -4.13
C TYR A 77 -7.60 0.23 -3.04
N LYS A 78 -8.80 -0.33 -3.31
CA LYS A 78 -9.86 -0.43 -2.29
C LYS A 78 -9.44 -1.30 -1.11
N HIS A 79 -8.73 -2.40 -1.38
CA HIS A 79 -8.17 -3.28 -0.34
C HIS A 79 -7.14 -2.54 0.53
N LEU A 80 -6.22 -1.76 -0.07
CA LEU A 80 -5.26 -0.93 0.66
C LEU A 80 -5.93 0.05 1.64
N SER A 81 -7.09 0.61 1.28
CA SER A 81 -7.89 1.45 2.19
C SER A 81 -8.39 0.68 3.41
N GLN A 82 -8.78 -0.59 3.25
CA GLN A 82 -9.17 -1.46 4.37
C GLN A 82 -7.96 -1.79 5.26
N VAL A 83 -6.82 -2.12 4.65
CA VAL A 83 -5.56 -2.36 5.38
C VAL A 83 -5.14 -1.12 6.16
N MET A 84 -5.21 0.08 5.56
CA MET A 84 -4.92 1.34 6.23
C MET A 84 -5.77 1.53 7.49
N ASN A 85 -7.06 1.20 7.45
CA ASN A 85 -7.94 1.29 8.61
C ASN A 85 -7.62 0.25 9.69
N GLN A 86 -7.00 -0.88 9.35
CA GLN A 86 -6.52 -1.87 10.31
C GLN A 86 -5.22 -1.43 10.99
N ILE A 87 -4.30 -0.83 10.23
CA ILE A 87 -3.01 -0.32 10.74
C ILE A 87 -3.22 0.94 11.58
N MET A 88 -4.03 1.88 11.07
CA MET A 88 -4.36 3.14 11.72
C MET A 88 -5.87 3.33 11.80
N PRO A 89 -6.52 2.86 12.89
CA PRO A 89 -7.94 3.01 13.10
C PRO A 89 -8.40 4.47 13.00
N ILE A 90 -9.68 4.65 12.64
CA ILE A 90 -10.33 5.95 12.55
C ILE A 90 -10.17 6.68 13.90
N GLY A 91 -9.75 7.95 13.85
CA GLY A 91 -9.46 8.77 15.04
C GLY A 91 -8.00 8.79 15.48
N THR A 92 -7.12 7.98 14.87
CA THR A 92 -5.66 8.09 15.08
C THR A 92 -5.13 9.36 14.41
N ASN A 93 -4.20 10.10 15.05
CA ASN A 93 -3.53 11.21 14.39
C ASN A 93 -2.67 10.69 13.23
N ARG A 94 -3.13 10.97 12.01
CA ARG A 94 -2.58 10.46 10.77
C ARG A 94 -1.46 11.35 10.20
N GLY A 95 -1.24 12.55 10.73
CA GLY A 95 -0.36 13.55 10.11
C GLY A 95 1.06 13.08 9.74
N SER A 96 1.69 12.20 10.53
CA SER A 96 3.05 11.70 10.26
C SER A 96 3.14 10.65 9.15
N ALA A 97 2.05 9.92 8.87
CA ALA A 97 2.01 8.89 7.81
C ALA A 97 1.61 9.47 6.45
N PHE A 98 0.99 10.66 6.44
CA PHE A 98 0.43 11.32 5.25
C PHE A 98 1.36 12.39 4.66
N LEU A 99 2.67 12.26 4.85
CA LEU A 99 3.63 13.00 4.02
C LEU A 99 3.48 12.50 2.58
N ASN A 100 2.64 13.22 1.82
CA ASN A 100 2.28 12.89 0.44
C ASN A 100 3.53 12.85 -0.43
N SER A 101 4.05 11.66 -0.66
CA SER A 101 4.97 11.40 -1.76
C SER A 101 4.37 10.25 -2.55
N SER A 102 4.29 10.37 -3.86
CA SER A 102 4.03 9.23 -4.72
C SER A 102 5.37 8.58 -5.09
N TYR A 103 5.33 7.37 -5.62
CA TYR A 103 6.54 6.66 -6.02
C TYR A 103 7.09 7.10 -7.38
N LEU A 104 6.23 7.48 -8.32
CA LEU A 104 6.62 7.82 -9.69
C LEU A 104 6.59 9.33 -9.97
N ASP A 105 5.99 10.11 -9.07
CA ASP A 105 5.62 11.51 -9.26
C ASP A 105 5.55 12.27 -7.93
#